data_AF-A0A7W5H0U9-F1
#
_entry.id   AF-A0A7W5H0U9-F1
#
_cell.length_a   1.000
_cell.length_b   1.000
_cell.length_c   1.000
_cell.angle_alpha   90.00
_cell.angle_beta   90.00
_cell.angle_gamma   90.00
#
_symmetry.space_group_name_H-M   'P 1'
#
loop_
_entity.id
_entity.type
_entity.pdbx_description
1 polymer ?
#
loop_
_entity_poly.entity_id
_entity_poly.type
_entity_poly.pdbx_seq_one_letter_code
_entity_poly.pdbx_strand_id
1 'polypeptide(L)'
;MSGAKNCPETPRQKMIAMMYLFLTAMLALNVSADILNGFVVVNNSLLQTIKSANSRNHATLEKFQYLDEVNPKKIGEWLNKALIVKQKSDSMFNYIENFKYQIVRLADGKNATLTNIIHKDNLDVTGQYGLIEHNGTILKNKLTTYRDFLATMVNGDTTQIAAFNRNFATNGGRDGKNWEQTMFEMMPVIATVTELSKYQSDVKAAEGEVIRYLMAQTDASDYRVNKLQAYVIPTSTYVMVGDQYNAQIILSAVDSTKVPEYYVNGSRMSNNMLRFVCSTPGEFNYKGYIRLSSGGINKDFPFESSYIVGAKSATISNTALDVVYAGIDNELSASIPGIAASNIQVACNNAVLTHKPNGLWNCRPTVTSGKIVFSLFAKVGGNKSFTPMGNVAYTVRQLPDPRPFLQYKDAGGVIRKVEEGNVTLSMLDNASIVADYVNELISANFTVVGFTIEFPNGEELNSGSNVLNQEQKNRLTEERIGSRIIIKRIKAIGPDKLVRQLPILAVRISGR
;
A
#
# COMPACT_ATOMS: atom_id res chain seq x y z
N MET A 1 26.86 -53.60 -97.28
CA MET A 1 26.75 -52.43 -98.18
C MET A 1 25.37 -51.86 -97.96
N SER A 2 25.17 -50.62 -97.54
CA SER A 2 25.55 -49.42 -98.26
C SER A 2 25.76 -48.29 -97.26
N GLY A 3 26.94 -47.68 -97.30
CA GLY A 3 27.16 -46.39 -96.67
C GLY A 3 26.25 -45.38 -97.35
N ALA A 4 25.37 -44.76 -96.59
CA ALA A 4 24.76 -43.51 -97.00
C ALA A 4 25.90 -42.48 -97.02
N LYS A 5 26.41 -42.20 -98.23
CA LYS A 5 27.24 -41.02 -98.51
C LYS A 5 26.55 -39.82 -97.86
N ASN A 6 27.25 -39.11 -96.98
CA ASN A 6 26.95 -37.73 -96.68
C ASN A 6 26.97 -36.96 -98.02
N CYS A 7 25.80 -36.79 -98.63
CA CYS A 7 25.63 -35.81 -99.69
C CYS A 7 26.00 -34.46 -99.06
N PRO A 8 27.01 -33.74 -99.57
CA PRO A 8 27.32 -32.41 -99.07
C PRO A 8 26.05 -31.57 -99.20
N GLU A 9 25.55 -31.03 -98.08
CA GLU A 9 24.43 -30.09 -98.15
C GLU A 9 24.75 -29.03 -99.19
N THR A 10 23.84 -28.85 -100.15
CA THR A 10 24.03 -27.85 -101.20
C THR A 10 24.17 -26.47 -100.55
N PRO A 11 24.91 -25.52 -101.15
CA PRO A 11 25.07 -24.18 -100.58
C PRO A 11 23.72 -23.51 -100.21
N ARG A 12 22.66 -23.84 -100.95
CA ARG A 12 21.29 -23.42 -100.68
C ARG A 12 20.72 -24.03 -99.39
N GLN A 13 20.92 -25.32 -99.14
CA GLN A 13 20.48 -25.98 -97.89
C GLN A 13 21.25 -25.46 -96.68
N LYS A 14 22.56 -25.20 -96.82
CA LYS A 14 23.36 -24.56 -95.77
C LYS A 14 22.87 -23.14 -95.45
N MET A 15 22.50 -22.35 -96.46
CA MET A 15 21.89 -21.04 -96.25
C MET A 15 20.52 -21.13 -95.57
N ILE A 16 19.67 -22.08 -95.97
CA ILE A 16 18.35 -22.27 -95.35
C ILE A 16 18.50 -22.75 -93.90
N ALA A 17 19.43 -23.68 -93.63
CA ALA A 17 19.71 -24.17 -92.29
C ALA A 17 20.29 -23.06 -91.39
N MET A 18 21.23 -22.24 -91.88
CA MET A 18 21.71 -21.07 -91.15
C MET A 18 20.62 -20.03 -90.90
N MET A 19 19.73 -19.80 -91.88
CA MET A 19 18.61 -18.87 -91.72
C MET A 19 17.59 -19.38 -90.70
N TYR A 20 17.28 -20.68 -90.70
CA TYR A 20 16.36 -21.28 -89.73
C TYR A 20 16.96 -21.28 -88.31
N LEU A 21 18.27 -21.53 -88.20
CA LEU A 21 18.98 -21.47 -86.93
C LEU A 21 19.05 -20.03 -86.41
N PHE A 22 19.28 -19.05 -87.29
CA PHE A 22 19.24 -17.63 -86.94
C PHE A 22 17.83 -17.16 -86.53
N LEU A 23 16.79 -17.55 -87.28
CA LEU A 23 15.39 -17.22 -86.95
C LEU A 23 14.96 -17.86 -85.63
N THR A 24 15.33 -19.13 -85.41
CA THR A 24 15.03 -19.85 -84.15
C THR A 24 15.79 -19.22 -82.98
N ALA A 25 17.04 -18.81 -83.18
CA ALA A 25 17.81 -18.06 -82.18
C ALA A 25 17.20 -16.68 -81.90
N MET A 26 16.74 -15.94 -82.91
CA MET A 26 16.05 -14.65 -82.72
C MET A 26 14.72 -14.80 -81.98
N LEU A 27 13.92 -15.82 -82.31
CA LEU A 27 12.68 -16.11 -81.59
C LEU A 27 12.95 -16.55 -80.15
N ALA A 28 14.04 -17.27 -79.90
CA ALA A 28 14.44 -17.69 -78.56
C ALA A 28 15.00 -16.54 -77.70
N LEU A 29 15.60 -15.51 -78.33
CA LEU A 29 16.10 -14.31 -77.64
C LEU A 29 14.97 -13.32 -77.28
N ASN A 30 13.85 -13.35 -78.01
CA ASN A 30 12.70 -12.51 -77.72
C ASN A 30 11.89 -13.06 -76.53
N VAL A 31 11.53 -12.17 -75.60
CA VAL A 31 10.70 -12.54 -74.45
C VAL A 31 9.22 -12.58 -74.87
N SER A 32 8.48 -13.61 -74.40
CA SER A 32 7.05 -13.75 -74.70
C SER A 32 6.24 -12.53 -74.25
N ALA A 33 5.34 -12.05 -75.11
CA ALA A 33 4.46 -10.91 -74.84
C ALA A 33 3.60 -11.11 -73.57
N ASP A 34 3.18 -12.36 -73.29
CA ASP A 34 2.40 -12.69 -72.09
C ASP A 34 3.23 -12.53 -70.81
N ILE A 35 4.51 -12.89 -70.84
CA ILE A 35 5.42 -12.71 -69.71
C ILE A 35 5.63 -11.21 -69.44
N LEU A 36 5.83 -10.42 -70.49
CA LEU A 36 5.97 -8.96 -70.37
C LEU A 36 4.70 -8.30 -69.83
N ASN A 37 3.52 -8.75 -70.24
CA ASN A 37 2.24 -8.30 -69.69
C ASN A 37 2.09 -8.70 -68.21
N GLY A 38 2.57 -9.88 -67.82
CA GLY A 38 2.65 -10.29 -66.42
C GLY A 38 3.43 -9.30 -65.56
N PHE A 39 4.59 -8.83 -66.02
CA PHE A 39 5.36 -7.79 -65.32
C PHE A 39 4.60 -6.46 -65.22
N VAL A 40 3.87 -6.04 -66.26
CA VAL A 40 3.02 -4.83 -66.20
C VAL A 40 1.97 -4.95 -65.08
N VAL A 41 1.31 -6.11 -64.97
CA VAL A 41 0.31 -6.35 -63.92
C VAL A 41 0.94 -6.30 -62.52
N VAL A 42 2.10 -6.93 -62.33
CA VAL A 42 2.83 -6.90 -61.06
C VAL A 42 3.27 -5.48 -60.72
N ASN A 43 3.83 -4.74 -61.66
CA ASN A 43 4.24 -3.36 -61.47
C ASN A 43 3.05 -2.47 -61.05
N ASN A 44 1.90 -2.60 -61.72
CA ASN A 44 0.70 -1.85 -61.37
C ASN A 44 0.22 -2.16 -59.95
N SER A 45 0.29 -3.42 -59.53
CA SER A 45 -0.01 -3.83 -58.15
C SER A 45 0.95 -3.22 -57.12
N LEU A 46 2.25 -3.18 -57.43
CA LEU A 46 3.26 -2.52 -56.60
C LEU A 46 3.01 -1.01 -56.48
N LEU A 47 2.63 -0.34 -57.57
CA LEU A 47 2.26 1.08 -57.54
C LEU A 47 1.05 1.36 -56.63
N GLN A 48 0.04 0.48 -56.61
CA GLN A 48 -1.08 0.60 -55.66
C GLN A 48 -0.64 0.36 -54.21
N THR A 49 0.29 -0.59 -54.00
CA THR A 49 0.88 -0.86 -52.68
C THR A 49 1.67 0.35 -52.17
N ILE A 50 2.49 0.96 -53.02
CA ILE A 50 3.23 2.20 -52.72
C ILE A 50 2.27 3.32 -52.34
N LYS A 51 1.21 3.54 -53.13
CA LYS A 51 0.21 4.59 -52.85
C LYS A 51 -0.43 4.38 -51.48
N SER A 52 -0.83 3.14 -51.18
CA SER A 52 -1.43 2.77 -49.91
C SER A 52 -0.46 2.93 -48.73
N ALA A 53 0.79 2.52 -48.88
CA ALA A 53 1.84 2.68 -47.88
C ALA A 53 2.11 4.17 -47.60
N ASN A 54 2.19 4.99 -48.64
CA ASN A 54 2.42 6.42 -48.50
C ASN A 54 1.29 7.11 -47.73
N SER A 55 0.02 6.80 -48.02
CA SER A 55 -1.12 7.32 -47.26
C SER A 55 -1.10 6.89 -45.79
N ARG A 56 -0.75 5.63 -45.50
CA ARG A 56 -0.64 5.13 -44.12
C ARG A 56 0.51 5.79 -43.35
N ASN A 57 1.65 5.99 -44.00
CA ASN A 57 2.80 6.66 -43.40
C ASN A 57 2.48 8.11 -43.08
N HIS A 58 1.79 8.81 -43.99
CA HIS A 58 1.32 10.17 -43.77
C HIS A 58 0.41 10.28 -42.55
N ALA A 59 -0.64 9.43 -42.47
CA ALA A 59 -1.55 9.43 -41.32
C ALA A 59 -0.84 9.09 -40.00
N THR A 60 0.16 8.21 -40.03
CA THR A 60 0.96 7.88 -38.83
C THR A 60 1.81 9.09 -38.40
N LEU A 61 2.39 9.82 -39.35
CA LEU A 61 3.17 11.01 -39.07
C LEU A 61 2.31 12.17 -38.54
N GLU A 62 1.12 12.39 -39.09
CA GLU A 62 0.15 13.36 -38.59
C GLU A 62 -0.24 13.07 -37.13
N LYS A 63 -0.53 11.79 -36.83
CA LYS A 63 -0.76 11.36 -35.45
C LYS A 63 0.46 11.66 -34.56
N PHE A 64 1.67 11.43 -35.06
CA PHE A 64 2.89 11.68 -34.29
C PHE A 64 3.10 13.19 -34.01
N GLN A 65 2.79 14.04 -34.99
CA GLN A 65 2.81 15.51 -34.85
C GLN A 65 1.78 15.98 -33.82
N TYR A 66 0.55 15.45 -33.87
CA TYR A 66 -0.47 15.76 -32.86
C TYR A 66 -0.02 15.39 -31.43
N LEU A 67 0.64 14.24 -31.25
CA LEU A 67 1.18 13.87 -29.95
C LEU A 67 2.23 14.87 -29.47
N ASP A 68 3.07 15.39 -30.37
CA ASP A 68 4.06 16.43 -30.04
C ASP A 68 3.43 17.75 -29.59
N GLU A 69 2.32 18.18 -30.22
CA GLU A 69 1.57 19.36 -29.78
C GLU A 69 1.10 19.24 -28.32
N VAL A 70 0.75 18.02 -27.89
CA VAL A 70 0.32 17.73 -26.53
C VAL A 70 1.50 17.63 -25.55
N ASN A 71 2.66 17.12 -25.98
CA ASN A 71 3.83 16.96 -25.11
C ASN A 71 5.18 17.17 -25.85
N PRO A 72 5.53 18.43 -26.15
CA PRO A 72 6.65 18.75 -27.05
C PRO A 72 8.02 18.45 -26.45
N LYS A 73 8.15 18.52 -25.12
CA LYS A 73 9.43 18.25 -24.42
C LYS A 73 9.84 16.78 -24.49
N LYS A 74 8.88 15.87 -24.56
CA LYS A 74 9.12 14.41 -24.58
C LYS A 74 9.21 13.88 -26.00
N ILE A 75 8.43 14.44 -26.92
CA ILE A 75 8.21 13.87 -28.25
C ILE A 75 9.07 14.54 -29.31
N GLY A 76 9.46 15.80 -29.14
CA GLY A 76 10.12 16.58 -30.19
C GLY A 76 11.39 15.94 -30.76
N GLU A 77 12.23 15.34 -29.92
CA GLU A 77 13.43 14.63 -30.41
C GLU A 77 13.07 13.44 -31.32
N TRP A 78 12.06 12.66 -30.94
CA TRP A 78 11.62 11.48 -31.69
C TRP A 78 10.90 11.85 -32.97
N LEU A 79 10.08 12.91 -32.93
CA LEU A 79 9.44 13.47 -34.12
C LEU A 79 10.50 13.97 -35.12
N ASN A 80 11.54 14.67 -34.64
CA ASN A 80 12.64 15.11 -35.50
C ASN A 80 13.34 13.93 -36.20
N LYS A 81 13.59 12.83 -35.48
CA LYS A 81 14.14 11.60 -36.10
C LYS A 81 13.19 11.02 -37.16
N ALA A 82 11.89 10.98 -36.89
CA ALA A 82 10.89 10.50 -37.85
C ALA A 82 10.82 11.38 -39.11
N LEU A 83 10.95 12.70 -38.97
CA LEU A 83 11.01 13.64 -40.10
C LEU A 83 12.28 13.44 -40.95
N ILE A 84 13.43 13.17 -40.31
CA ILE A 84 14.68 12.84 -41.03
C ILE A 84 14.52 11.53 -41.81
N VAL A 85 13.90 10.51 -41.20
CA VAL A 85 13.60 9.23 -41.87
C VAL A 85 12.76 9.48 -43.12
N LYS A 86 11.63 10.19 -42.98
CA LYS A 86 10.76 10.57 -44.10
C LYS A 86 11.55 11.26 -45.22
N GLN A 87 12.35 12.26 -44.89
CA GLN A 87 13.15 13.00 -45.86
C GLN A 87 14.12 12.10 -46.64
N LYS A 88 14.81 11.18 -45.94
CA LYS A 88 15.74 10.22 -46.56
C LYS A 88 15.00 9.19 -47.41
N SER A 89 13.85 8.70 -46.95
CA SER A 89 12.98 7.79 -47.70
C SER A 89 12.46 8.43 -48.99
N ASP A 90 11.97 9.68 -48.92
CA ASP A 90 11.49 10.43 -50.09
C ASP A 90 12.63 10.70 -51.09
N SER A 91 13.84 11.03 -50.59
CA SER A 91 15.03 11.18 -51.45
C SER A 91 15.40 9.88 -52.16
N MET A 92 15.34 8.74 -51.48
CA MET A 92 15.65 7.44 -52.09
C MET A 92 14.57 7.04 -53.10
N PHE A 93 13.30 7.22 -52.76
CA PHE A 93 12.16 6.93 -53.62
C PHE A 93 12.23 7.72 -54.94
N ASN A 94 12.49 9.03 -54.85
CA ASN A 94 12.60 9.92 -56.02
C ASN A 94 13.82 9.59 -56.88
N TYR A 95 14.93 9.17 -56.26
CA TYR A 95 16.10 8.70 -57.00
C TYR A 95 15.76 7.46 -57.84
N ILE A 96 15.08 6.48 -57.25
CA ILE A 96 14.63 5.28 -57.97
C ILE A 96 13.63 5.65 -59.08
N GLU A 97 12.71 6.58 -58.83
CA GLU A 97 11.76 7.07 -59.83
C GLU A 97 12.48 7.67 -61.05
N ASN A 98 13.49 8.52 -60.80
CA ASN A 98 14.30 9.09 -61.86
C ASN A 98 15.10 8.01 -62.60
N PHE A 99 15.65 7.03 -61.88
CA PHE A 99 16.38 5.91 -62.47
C PHE A 99 15.51 5.11 -63.46
N LYS A 100 14.26 4.77 -63.05
CA LYS A 100 13.28 4.14 -63.95
C LYS A 100 13.01 5.01 -65.17
N TYR A 101 12.81 6.32 -64.96
CA TYR A 101 12.50 7.24 -66.04
C TYR A 101 13.63 7.32 -67.08
N GLN A 102 14.91 7.35 -66.66
CA GLN A 102 16.02 7.37 -67.61
C GLN A 102 16.10 6.10 -68.45
N ILE A 103 15.87 4.92 -67.86
CA ILE A 103 15.82 3.65 -68.59
C ILE A 103 14.71 3.70 -69.64
N VAL A 104 13.48 4.08 -69.25
CA VAL A 104 12.36 4.14 -70.20
C VAL A 104 12.58 5.22 -71.26
N ARG A 105 13.23 6.33 -70.92
CA ARG A 105 13.59 7.39 -71.88
C ARG A 105 14.62 6.93 -72.90
N LEU A 106 15.59 6.11 -72.50
CA LEU A 106 16.55 5.51 -73.43
C LEU A 106 15.89 4.51 -74.38
N ALA A 107 14.84 3.81 -73.92
CA ALA A 107 14.09 2.85 -74.73
C ALA A 107 13.06 3.51 -75.67
N ASP A 108 12.24 4.44 -75.17
CA ASP A 108 11.08 5.02 -75.87
C ASP A 108 11.34 6.43 -76.43
N GLY A 109 12.49 7.04 -76.12
CA GLY A 109 12.86 8.38 -76.57
C GLY A 109 12.21 9.51 -75.78
N LYS A 110 12.04 10.68 -76.41
CA LYS A 110 11.67 11.94 -75.72
C LYS A 110 10.27 11.94 -75.09
N ASN A 111 9.35 11.12 -75.59
CA ASN A 111 7.95 11.05 -75.12
C ASN A 111 7.71 9.88 -74.14
N ALA A 112 8.78 9.34 -73.55
CA ALA A 112 8.72 8.24 -72.59
C ALA A 112 7.85 8.55 -71.36
N THR A 113 7.04 7.55 -70.95
CA THR A 113 6.23 7.61 -69.73
C THR A 113 6.35 6.31 -68.95
N LEU A 114 6.35 6.39 -67.61
CA LEU A 114 6.44 5.19 -66.75
C LEU A 114 5.14 4.36 -66.72
N THR A 115 4.03 4.94 -67.16
CA THR A 115 2.71 4.29 -67.20
C THR A 115 2.48 3.48 -68.47
N ASN A 116 3.10 3.87 -69.58
CA ASN A 116 2.96 3.19 -70.86
C ASN A 116 4.32 3.06 -71.54
N ILE A 117 5.00 1.95 -71.27
CA ILE A 117 6.31 1.62 -71.83
C ILE A 117 6.09 0.89 -73.15
N ILE A 118 6.63 1.43 -74.25
CA ILE A 118 6.43 0.91 -75.61
C ILE A 118 7.41 -0.23 -75.87
N HIS A 119 8.72 0.00 -75.73
CA HIS A 119 9.78 -0.99 -75.96
C HIS A 119 10.11 -1.76 -74.67
N LYS A 120 9.08 -2.35 -74.07
CA LYS A 120 9.16 -3.06 -72.78
C LYS A 120 10.03 -4.32 -72.82
N ASP A 121 10.23 -4.89 -74.00
CA ASP A 121 11.01 -6.07 -74.32
C ASP A 121 12.51 -5.78 -74.56
N ASN A 122 12.91 -4.52 -74.70
CA ASN A 122 14.30 -4.14 -74.96
C ASN A 122 15.23 -4.65 -73.84
N LEU A 123 16.26 -5.40 -74.23
CA LEU A 123 17.21 -6.05 -73.32
C LEU A 123 18.53 -5.26 -73.13
N ASP A 124 18.80 -4.30 -74.01
CA ASP A 124 20.10 -3.62 -74.09
C ASP A 124 20.14 -2.36 -73.22
N VAL A 125 19.02 -1.62 -73.18
CA VAL A 125 18.95 -0.29 -72.54
C VAL A 125 19.22 -0.34 -71.03
N THR A 126 18.73 -1.40 -70.37
CA THR A 126 18.92 -1.61 -68.92
C THR A 126 20.40 -1.84 -68.61
N GLY A 127 21.08 -2.67 -69.41
CA GLY A 127 22.51 -2.93 -69.32
C GLY A 127 23.36 -1.71 -69.66
N GLN A 128 22.97 -0.94 -70.68
CA GLN A 128 23.65 0.30 -71.05
C GLN A 128 23.65 1.30 -69.87
N TYR A 129 22.47 1.60 -69.33
CA TYR A 129 22.35 2.59 -68.27
C TYR A 129 22.90 2.08 -66.92
N GLY A 130 22.63 0.82 -66.59
CA GLY A 130 23.01 0.23 -65.30
C GLY A 130 24.47 -0.20 -65.21
N LEU A 131 25.02 -0.84 -66.26
CA LEU A 131 26.35 -1.46 -66.25
C LEU A 131 27.40 -0.59 -66.95
N ILE A 132 27.13 -0.14 -68.18
CA ILE A 132 28.10 0.60 -68.99
C ILE A 132 28.31 2.01 -68.44
N GLU A 133 27.22 2.70 -68.11
CA GLU A 133 27.26 4.05 -67.50
C GLU A 133 27.47 4.01 -65.98
N HIS A 134 27.65 2.83 -65.39
CA HIS A 134 27.89 2.61 -63.95
C HIS A 134 26.80 3.13 -62.99
N ASN A 135 25.61 3.52 -63.47
CA ASN A 135 24.55 4.02 -62.60
C ASN A 135 24.02 2.93 -61.64
N GLY A 136 24.14 1.65 -62.01
CA GLY A 136 23.78 0.51 -61.15
C GLY A 136 24.62 0.46 -59.85
N THR A 137 25.92 0.74 -59.94
CA THR A 137 26.80 0.82 -58.77
C THR A 137 26.43 2.01 -57.87
N ILE A 138 26.05 3.14 -58.46
CA ILE A 138 25.57 4.32 -57.70
C ILE A 138 24.27 3.98 -56.96
N LEU A 139 23.32 3.31 -57.62
CA LEU A 139 22.08 2.86 -57.01
C LEU A 139 22.34 1.89 -55.85
N LYS A 140 23.23 0.92 -56.04
CA LYS A 140 23.63 -0.04 -55.01
C LYS A 140 24.16 0.67 -53.75
N ASN A 141 25.10 1.59 -53.92
CA ASN A 141 25.67 2.35 -52.82
C ASN A 141 24.62 3.20 -52.08
N LYS A 142 23.66 3.78 -52.81
CA LYS A 142 22.54 4.53 -52.21
C LYS A 142 21.61 3.61 -51.42
N LEU A 143 21.30 2.41 -51.93
CA LEU A 143 20.51 1.41 -51.21
C LEU A 143 21.20 0.96 -49.93
N THR A 144 22.51 0.67 -49.98
CA THR A 144 23.32 0.30 -48.81
C THR A 144 23.34 1.42 -47.77
N THR A 145 23.62 2.66 -48.20
CA THR A 145 23.63 3.82 -47.30
C THR A 145 22.27 4.04 -46.64
N TYR A 146 21.18 3.91 -47.40
CA TYR A 146 19.82 4.07 -46.88
C TYR A 146 19.48 2.98 -45.86
N ARG A 147 19.81 1.72 -46.15
CA ARG A 147 19.64 0.59 -45.23
C ARG A 147 20.40 0.81 -43.93
N ASP A 148 21.67 1.19 -44.01
CA ASP A 148 22.51 1.40 -42.83
C ASP A 148 22.00 2.56 -41.98
N PHE A 149 21.53 3.63 -42.64
CA PHE A 149 20.82 4.73 -41.98
C PHE A 149 19.56 4.24 -41.23
N LEU A 150 18.70 3.43 -41.84
CA LEU A 150 17.52 2.88 -41.16
C LEU A 150 17.90 2.03 -39.94
N ALA A 151 18.99 1.27 -40.01
CA ALA A 151 19.49 0.48 -38.88
C ALA A 151 19.90 1.38 -37.70
N THR A 152 20.48 2.57 -37.96
CA THR A 152 20.80 3.53 -36.89
C THR A 152 19.58 4.10 -36.17
N MET A 153 18.40 4.07 -36.80
CA MET A 153 17.17 4.66 -36.25
C MET A 153 16.37 3.72 -35.34
N VAL A 154 16.67 2.41 -35.36
CA VAL A 154 15.91 1.39 -34.61
C VAL A 154 16.65 0.82 -33.39
N ASN A 155 17.68 1.50 -32.88
CA ASN A 155 18.41 1.23 -31.62
C ASN A 155 18.58 -0.27 -31.26
N GLY A 156 19.08 -1.07 -32.20
CA GLY A 156 19.39 -2.48 -31.94
C GLY A 156 18.22 -3.46 -32.00
N ASP A 157 17.05 -3.06 -32.53
CA ASP A 157 15.98 -4.00 -32.88
C ASP A 157 16.47 -4.96 -33.97
N THR A 158 16.89 -6.15 -33.55
CA THR A 158 17.50 -7.17 -34.43
C THR A 158 16.54 -7.67 -35.49
N THR A 159 15.23 -7.62 -35.24
CA THR A 159 14.21 -8.11 -36.17
C THR A 159 14.02 -7.10 -37.30
N GLN A 160 13.92 -5.80 -36.97
CA GLN A 160 13.83 -4.75 -37.97
C GLN A 160 15.11 -4.63 -38.80
N ILE A 161 16.28 -4.70 -38.15
CA ILE A 161 17.57 -4.68 -38.85
C ILE A 161 17.68 -5.87 -39.82
N ALA A 162 17.27 -7.07 -39.42
CA ALA A 162 17.25 -8.23 -40.30
C ALA A 162 16.29 -8.05 -41.48
N ALA A 163 15.12 -7.43 -41.26
CA ALA A 163 14.17 -7.12 -42.33
C ALA A 163 14.75 -6.12 -43.34
N PHE A 164 15.40 -5.04 -42.88
CA PHE A 164 16.06 -4.07 -43.77
C PHE A 164 17.20 -4.71 -44.57
N ASN A 165 18.00 -5.56 -43.92
CA ASN A 165 19.07 -6.31 -44.58
C ASN A 165 18.54 -7.22 -45.69
N ARG A 166 17.38 -7.84 -45.49
CA ARG A 166 16.73 -8.68 -46.50
C ARG A 166 16.11 -7.85 -47.63
N ASN A 167 15.39 -6.79 -47.31
CA ASN A 167 14.63 -6.00 -48.30
C ASN A 167 15.56 -5.22 -49.23
N PHE A 168 16.67 -4.70 -48.70
CA PHE A 168 17.69 -3.95 -49.45
C PHE A 168 18.96 -4.77 -49.70
N ALA A 169 18.83 -6.10 -49.78
CA ALA A 169 19.95 -6.98 -50.10
C ALA A 169 20.45 -6.69 -51.53
N THR A 170 21.76 -6.51 -51.66
CA THR A 170 22.44 -6.29 -52.95
C THR A 170 23.46 -7.39 -53.22
N ASN A 171 23.05 -8.64 -53.00
CA ASN A 171 23.88 -9.83 -53.18
C ASN A 171 23.89 -10.26 -54.65
N GLY A 172 24.97 -10.94 -55.07
CA GLY A 172 25.07 -11.52 -56.41
C GLY A 172 24.12 -12.69 -56.64
N GLY A 173 23.91 -13.03 -57.91
CA GLY A 173 23.15 -14.21 -58.33
C GLY A 173 23.89 -15.52 -58.04
N ARG A 174 23.17 -16.64 -58.10
CA ARG A 174 23.72 -17.99 -57.86
C ARG A 174 24.75 -18.41 -58.91
N ASP A 175 24.78 -17.73 -60.04
CA ASP A 175 25.61 -18.03 -61.20
C ASP A 175 26.94 -17.25 -61.20
N GLY A 176 27.33 -16.68 -60.05
CA GLY A 176 28.58 -15.90 -59.92
C GLY A 176 28.48 -14.46 -60.42
N LYS A 177 27.34 -14.04 -60.96
CA LYS A 177 27.06 -12.64 -61.35
C LYS A 177 26.98 -11.73 -60.13
N ASN A 178 27.55 -10.54 -60.21
CA ASN A 178 27.34 -9.53 -59.17
C ASN A 178 25.88 -9.00 -59.21
N TRP A 179 25.49 -8.23 -58.19
CA TRP A 179 24.11 -7.74 -58.07
C TRP A 179 23.72 -6.89 -59.27
N GLU A 180 24.60 -5.98 -59.70
CA GLU A 180 24.38 -5.11 -60.84
C GLU A 180 24.11 -5.91 -62.12
N GLN A 181 24.94 -6.91 -62.42
CA GLN A 181 24.76 -7.82 -63.56
C GLN A 181 23.44 -8.58 -63.47
N THR A 182 23.09 -9.08 -62.28
CA THR A 182 21.82 -9.80 -62.07
C THR A 182 20.61 -8.90 -62.33
N MET A 183 20.72 -7.58 -62.08
CA MET A 183 19.61 -6.62 -62.16
C MET A 183 19.47 -5.91 -63.51
N PHE A 184 20.53 -5.90 -64.32
CA PHE A 184 20.59 -5.08 -65.53
C PHE A 184 21.10 -5.82 -66.77
N GLU A 185 21.79 -6.95 -66.64
CA GLU A 185 22.34 -7.67 -67.80
C GLU A 185 21.23 -8.47 -68.51
N MET A 186 20.97 -8.14 -69.78
CA MET A 186 19.93 -8.78 -70.61
C MET A 186 18.54 -8.81 -69.94
N MET A 187 18.24 -7.82 -69.09
CA MET A 187 16.92 -7.70 -68.46
C MET A 187 15.99 -6.82 -69.29
N PRO A 188 14.76 -7.28 -69.60
CA PRO A 188 13.76 -6.43 -70.24
C PRO A 188 13.49 -5.17 -69.44
N VAL A 189 13.29 -4.04 -70.12
CA VAL A 189 12.96 -2.75 -69.50
C VAL A 189 11.83 -2.87 -68.47
N ILE A 190 10.73 -3.57 -68.78
CA ILE A 190 9.62 -3.71 -67.84
C ILE A 190 9.99 -4.52 -66.58
N ALA A 191 10.86 -5.52 -66.71
CA ALA A 191 11.29 -6.33 -65.58
C ALA A 191 12.15 -5.49 -64.62
N THR A 192 13.12 -4.73 -65.15
CA THR A 192 13.93 -3.80 -64.35
C THR A 192 13.08 -2.71 -63.71
N VAL A 193 12.12 -2.12 -64.44
CA VAL A 193 11.19 -1.12 -63.88
C VAL A 193 10.36 -1.72 -62.74
N THR A 194 9.89 -2.96 -62.88
CA THR A 194 9.12 -3.66 -61.85
C THR A 194 9.95 -3.90 -60.59
N GLU A 195 11.20 -4.34 -60.73
CA GLU A 195 12.11 -4.57 -59.60
C GLU A 195 12.46 -3.25 -58.88
N LEU A 196 12.66 -2.17 -59.63
CA LEU A 196 12.86 -0.83 -59.05
C LEU A 196 11.60 -0.34 -58.32
N SER A 197 10.40 -0.60 -58.85
CA SER A 197 9.14 -0.35 -58.15
C SER A 197 9.01 -1.19 -56.87
N LYS A 198 9.54 -2.42 -56.85
CA LYS A 198 9.60 -3.23 -55.62
C LYS A 198 10.48 -2.55 -54.57
N TYR A 199 11.67 -2.05 -54.92
CA TYR A 199 12.48 -1.27 -53.97
C TYR A 199 11.78 -0.02 -53.46
N GLN A 200 11.05 0.69 -54.31
CA GLN A 200 10.23 1.82 -53.88
C GLN A 200 9.15 1.43 -52.87
N SER A 201 8.51 0.26 -53.07
CA SER A 201 7.58 -0.31 -52.10
C SER A 201 8.27 -0.61 -50.76
N ASP A 202 9.46 -1.22 -50.81
CA ASP A 202 10.24 -1.53 -49.60
C ASP A 202 10.69 -0.27 -48.86
N VAL A 203 11.08 0.79 -49.59
CA VAL A 203 11.42 2.10 -49.01
C VAL A 203 10.23 2.64 -48.20
N LYS A 204 9.02 2.59 -48.77
CA LYS A 204 7.81 3.07 -48.08
C LYS A 204 7.37 2.16 -46.93
N ALA A 205 7.54 0.84 -47.06
CA ALA A 205 7.28 -0.07 -45.95
C ALA A 205 8.22 0.21 -44.76
N ALA A 206 9.53 0.32 -45.03
CA ALA A 206 10.54 0.58 -44.02
C ALA A 206 10.40 1.97 -43.37
N GLU A 207 10.05 3.00 -44.14
CA GLU A 207 9.70 4.34 -43.61
C GLU A 207 8.62 4.21 -42.54
N GLY A 208 7.52 3.51 -42.85
CA GLY A 208 6.41 3.33 -41.92
C GLY A 208 6.78 2.52 -40.68
N GLU A 209 7.59 1.47 -40.83
CA GLU A 209 8.06 0.65 -39.71
C GLU A 209 8.93 1.45 -38.75
N VAL A 210 9.89 2.22 -39.27
CA VAL A 210 10.75 3.05 -38.43
C VAL A 210 9.96 4.17 -37.75
N ILE A 211 9.04 4.84 -38.44
CA ILE A 211 8.19 5.86 -37.82
C ILE A 211 7.35 5.26 -36.68
N ARG A 212 6.74 4.08 -36.88
CA ARG A 212 6.00 3.39 -35.82
C ARG A 212 6.89 2.98 -34.65
N TYR A 213 8.11 2.51 -34.92
CA TYR A 213 9.09 2.19 -33.89
C TYR A 213 9.44 3.42 -33.04
N LEU A 214 9.78 4.54 -33.68
CA LEU A 214 10.12 5.79 -33.00
C LEU A 214 8.94 6.31 -32.16
N MET A 215 7.72 6.21 -32.67
CA MET A 215 6.51 6.55 -31.92
C MET A 215 6.28 5.61 -30.72
N ALA A 216 6.57 4.32 -30.83
CA ALA A 216 6.47 3.40 -29.70
C ALA A 216 7.47 3.70 -28.58
N GLN A 217 8.63 4.30 -28.89
CA GLN A 217 9.60 4.71 -27.88
C GLN A 217 9.09 5.85 -27.00
N THR A 218 8.15 6.67 -27.47
CA THR A 218 7.55 7.74 -26.65
C THR A 218 6.54 7.22 -25.63
N ASP A 219 5.82 6.14 -25.98
CA ASP A 219 4.82 5.51 -25.09
C ASP A 219 5.47 4.67 -23.99
N ALA A 220 6.60 3.99 -24.29
CA ALA A 220 7.31 3.11 -23.36
C ALA A 220 7.95 3.79 -22.14
N SER A 221 7.82 5.12 -22.01
CA SER A 221 8.35 5.93 -20.91
C SER A 221 7.28 6.46 -19.94
N ASP A 222 5.99 6.17 -20.17
CA ASP A 222 4.92 6.45 -19.20
C ASP A 222 4.76 5.25 -18.26
N TYR A 223 5.17 5.43 -17.00
CA TYR A 223 4.90 4.53 -15.86
C TYR A 223 5.12 3.03 -16.13
N ARG A 224 6.36 2.57 -16.07
CA ARG A 224 6.65 1.14 -16.14
C ARG A 224 6.25 0.49 -14.83
N VAL A 225 5.12 -0.20 -14.80
CA VAL A 225 4.82 -1.15 -13.72
C VAL A 225 5.81 -2.31 -13.84
N ASN A 226 6.83 -2.33 -12.98
CA ASN A 226 7.84 -3.38 -12.98
C ASN A 226 7.73 -4.32 -11.76
N LYS A 227 6.97 -3.92 -10.74
CA LYS A 227 6.76 -4.70 -9.53
C LYS A 227 5.31 -4.64 -9.08
N LEU A 228 4.68 -5.81 -8.96
CA LEU A 228 3.36 -5.98 -8.37
C LEU A 228 3.53 -6.52 -6.95
N GLN A 229 2.92 -5.86 -5.97
CA GLN A 229 2.95 -6.28 -4.57
C GLN A 229 1.54 -6.22 -3.98
N ALA A 230 1.13 -7.27 -3.29
CA ALA A 230 -0.12 -7.27 -2.52
C ALA A 230 0.13 -6.62 -1.15
N TYR A 231 -0.79 -5.75 -0.74
CA TYR A 231 -0.80 -5.10 0.57
C TYR A 231 -2.13 -5.37 1.27
N VAL A 232 -2.06 -5.56 2.59
CA VAL A 232 -3.23 -5.69 3.46
C VAL A 232 -3.35 -4.40 4.26
N ILE A 233 -4.47 -3.70 4.11
CA ILE A 233 -4.78 -2.44 4.80
C ILE A 233 -5.90 -2.73 5.80
N PRO A 234 -5.57 -3.00 7.08
CA PRO A 234 -6.58 -3.18 8.12
C PRO A 234 -7.23 -1.85 8.52
N THR A 235 -8.51 -1.90 8.92
CA THR A 235 -9.15 -0.76 9.58
C THR A 235 -8.56 -0.53 10.98
N SER A 236 -8.19 -1.60 11.68
CA SER A 236 -7.43 -1.57 12.94
C SER A 236 -6.54 -2.80 13.03
N THR A 237 -5.30 -2.63 13.48
CA THR A 237 -4.38 -3.76 13.75
C THR A 237 -4.59 -4.37 15.14
N TYR A 238 -5.46 -3.79 15.97
CA TYR A 238 -5.79 -4.26 17.31
C TYR A 238 -7.30 -4.47 17.44
N VAL A 239 -7.71 -5.70 17.77
CA VAL A 239 -9.10 -6.12 17.93
C VAL A 239 -9.24 -6.96 19.20
N MET A 240 -10.38 -6.90 19.88
CA MET A 240 -10.65 -7.73 21.06
C MET A 240 -11.29 -9.06 20.66
N VAL A 241 -11.29 -10.03 21.57
CA VAL A 241 -11.96 -11.33 21.34
C VAL A 241 -13.46 -11.08 21.17
N GLY A 242 -14.01 -11.53 20.05
CA GLY A 242 -15.41 -11.33 19.67
C GLY A 242 -15.65 -10.20 18.68
N ASP A 243 -14.66 -9.32 18.44
CA ASP A 243 -14.74 -8.28 17.42
C ASP A 243 -14.50 -8.83 16.01
N GLN A 244 -15.08 -8.18 15.00
CA GLN A 244 -14.82 -8.48 13.59
C GLN A 244 -13.56 -7.74 13.10
N TYR A 245 -12.57 -8.49 12.62
CA TYR A 245 -11.40 -7.93 11.95
C TYR A 245 -11.73 -7.61 10.49
N ASN A 246 -11.60 -6.34 10.10
CA ASN A 246 -11.84 -5.86 8.73
C ASN A 246 -10.54 -5.37 8.11
N ALA A 247 -10.22 -5.85 6.91
CA ALA A 247 -9.06 -5.41 6.14
C ALA A 247 -9.35 -5.44 4.64
N GLN A 248 -8.82 -4.46 3.90
CA GLN A 248 -8.83 -4.43 2.45
C GLN A 248 -7.53 -5.04 1.93
N ILE A 249 -7.63 -5.98 0.99
CA ILE A 249 -6.48 -6.54 0.30
C ILE A 249 -6.40 -5.85 -1.06
N ILE A 250 -5.30 -5.14 -1.30
CA ILE A 250 -5.08 -4.39 -2.55
C ILE A 250 -3.84 -4.89 -3.27
N LEU A 251 -3.87 -4.83 -4.60
CA LEU A 251 -2.69 -5.04 -5.43
C LEU A 251 -2.11 -3.67 -5.80
N SER A 252 -0.87 -3.41 -5.41
CA SER A 252 -0.15 -2.18 -5.76
C SER A 252 0.85 -2.45 -6.87
N ALA A 253 0.80 -1.62 -7.90
CA ALA A 253 1.76 -1.55 -8.97
C ALA A 253 2.79 -0.46 -8.65
N VAL A 254 4.05 -0.83 -8.50
CA VAL A 254 5.17 0.08 -8.19
C VAL A 254 6.18 0.04 -9.34
N ASP A 255 6.72 1.21 -9.68
CA ASP A 255 7.89 1.35 -10.52
C ASP A 255 9.12 1.52 -9.63
N SER A 256 9.94 0.48 -9.49
CA SER A 256 11.16 0.52 -8.66
C SER A 256 12.27 1.42 -9.23
N THR A 257 12.14 1.90 -10.47
CA THR A 257 13.15 2.76 -11.10
C THR A 257 12.94 4.25 -10.79
N LYS A 258 11.77 4.63 -10.27
CA LYS A 258 11.46 6.00 -9.89
C LYS A 258 11.62 6.18 -8.39
N VAL A 259 12.22 7.30 -7.99
CA VAL A 259 12.39 7.68 -6.58
C VAL A 259 11.33 8.73 -6.23
N PRO A 260 10.21 8.35 -5.60
CA PRO A 260 9.20 9.31 -5.13
C PRO A 260 9.72 10.14 -3.96
N GLU A 261 9.16 11.34 -3.81
CA GLU A 261 9.31 12.15 -2.62
C GLU A 261 8.08 12.01 -1.72
N TYR A 262 8.29 11.89 -0.42
CA TYR A 262 7.22 11.73 0.56
C TYR A 262 7.10 12.97 1.43
N TYR A 263 5.89 13.51 1.58
CA TYR A 263 5.60 14.65 2.44
C TYR A 263 4.51 14.25 3.44
N VAL A 264 4.74 14.49 4.73
CA VAL A 264 3.78 14.24 5.81
C VAL A 264 3.70 15.47 6.69
N ASN A 265 2.48 15.96 6.96
CA ASN A 265 2.21 17.17 7.73
C ASN A 265 3.04 18.39 7.28
N GLY A 266 3.28 18.51 5.97
CA GLY A 266 4.03 19.61 5.36
C GLY A 266 5.57 19.45 5.36
N SER A 267 6.11 18.41 6.00
CA SER A 267 7.56 18.15 6.03
C SER A 267 7.96 17.02 5.07
N ARG A 268 9.06 17.21 4.35
CA ARG A 268 9.66 16.19 3.47
C ARG A 268 10.31 15.10 4.30
N MET A 269 10.03 13.84 4.00
CA MET A 269 10.66 12.69 4.64
C MET A 269 11.96 12.29 3.93
N SER A 270 12.89 11.73 4.68
CA SER A 270 14.15 11.21 4.16
C SER A 270 14.02 9.84 3.49
N ASN A 271 13.01 9.05 3.88
CA ASN A 271 12.71 7.74 3.32
C ASN A 271 11.19 7.51 3.30
N ASN A 272 10.77 6.31 2.90
CA ASN A 272 9.38 5.88 2.86
C ASN A 272 8.83 5.38 4.21
N MET A 273 9.57 5.57 5.32
CA MET A 273 9.24 5.01 6.63
C MET A 273 8.85 6.09 7.62
N LEU A 274 7.55 6.20 7.90
CA LEU A 274 7.02 7.17 8.85
C LEU A 274 7.22 6.69 10.29
N ARG A 275 7.76 7.57 11.14
CA ARG A 275 8.01 7.28 12.56
C ARG A 275 7.55 8.46 13.41
N PHE A 276 6.65 8.20 14.34
CA PHE A 276 6.24 9.13 15.38
C PHE A 276 6.66 8.60 16.76
N VAL A 277 7.11 9.50 17.64
CA VAL A 277 7.30 9.17 19.06
C VAL A 277 6.00 9.48 19.79
N CYS A 278 5.31 8.45 20.26
CA CYS A 278 4.00 8.56 20.88
C CYS A 278 4.14 8.78 22.40
N SER A 279 3.98 10.01 22.88
CA SER A 279 4.14 10.37 24.30
C SER A 279 2.84 10.40 25.09
N THR A 280 1.72 10.74 24.46
CA THR A 280 0.41 10.87 25.12
C THR A 280 -0.59 9.85 24.57
N PRO A 281 -1.46 9.25 25.42
CA PRO A 281 -2.57 8.43 24.95
C PRO A 281 -3.58 9.26 24.15
N GLY A 282 -4.19 8.66 23.13
CA GLY A 282 -5.20 9.33 22.30
C GLY A 282 -5.21 8.86 20.85
N GLU A 283 -6.09 9.47 20.05
CA GLU A 283 -6.14 9.31 18.60
C GLU A 283 -5.39 10.45 17.92
N PHE A 284 -4.56 10.11 16.93
CA PHE A 284 -3.71 11.04 16.21
C PHE A 284 -3.90 10.88 14.71
N ASN A 285 -4.24 11.98 14.04
CA ASN A 285 -4.43 12.02 12.60
C ASN A 285 -3.18 12.57 11.91
N TYR A 286 -2.86 12.05 10.74
CA TYR A 286 -1.81 12.58 9.88
C TYR A 286 -2.25 12.57 8.43
N LYS A 287 -1.75 13.55 7.68
CA LYS A 287 -2.02 13.67 6.24
C LYS A 287 -0.75 14.02 5.49
N GLY A 288 -0.71 13.68 4.22
CA GLY A 288 0.47 13.87 3.41
C GLY A 288 0.17 13.69 1.94
N TYR A 289 1.23 13.71 1.14
CA TYR A 289 1.16 13.34 -0.26
C TYR A 289 2.48 12.72 -0.72
N ILE A 290 2.38 11.84 -1.71
CA ILE A 290 3.53 11.31 -2.44
C ILE A 290 3.66 12.13 -3.71
N ARG A 291 4.85 12.69 -3.97
CA ARG A 291 5.15 13.43 -5.19
C ARG A 291 6.01 12.57 -6.11
N LEU A 292 5.53 12.36 -7.33
CA LEU A 292 6.26 11.67 -8.39
C LEU A 292 6.53 12.67 -9.52
N SER A 293 7.79 12.79 -9.94
CA SER A 293 8.18 13.58 -11.10
C SER A 293 8.25 12.67 -12.33
N SER A 294 7.41 12.95 -13.33
CA SER A 294 7.43 12.25 -14.63
C SER A 294 7.51 13.27 -15.74
N GLY A 295 8.55 13.20 -16.58
CA GLY A 295 8.72 14.12 -17.72
C GLY A 295 8.82 15.61 -17.34
N GLY A 296 9.25 15.93 -16.11
CA GLY A 296 9.35 17.30 -15.60
C GLY A 296 8.05 17.87 -15.02
N ILE A 297 6.96 17.09 -15.00
CA ILE A 297 5.70 17.45 -14.33
C ILE A 297 5.62 16.69 -13.02
N ASN A 298 5.41 17.42 -11.92
CA ASN A 298 5.19 16.84 -10.60
C ASN A 298 3.70 16.50 -10.42
N LYS A 299 3.40 15.27 -10.03
CA LYS A 299 2.06 14.82 -9.67
C LYS A 299 2.03 14.40 -8.20
N ASP A 300 1.05 14.94 -7.48
CA ASP A 300 0.87 14.70 -6.05
C ASP A 300 -0.30 13.73 -5.82
N PHE A 301 -0.04 12.73 -4.98
CA PHE A 301 -1.01 11.71 -4.57
C PHE A 301 -1.28 11.88 -3.07
N PRO A 302 -2.39 12.53 -2.68
CA PRO A 302 -2.69 12.79 -1.28
C PRO A 302 -3.09 11.52 -0.54
N PHE A 303 -2.80 11.48 0.76
CA PHE A 303 -3.28 10.44 1.67
C PHE A 303 -3.58 11.02 3.04
N GLU A 304 -4.51 10.38 3.75
CA GLU A 304 -4.82 10.65 5.16
C GLU A 304 -4.99 9.33 5.91
N SER A 305 -4.61 9.32 7.18
CA SER A 305 -4.78 8.16 8.06
C SER A 305 -4.70 8.60 9.52
N SER A 306 -5.13 7.73 10.44
CA SER A 306 -4.98 7.93 11.89
C SER A 306 -4.26 6.75 12.56
N TYR A 307 -3.80 6.97 13.79
CA TYR A 307 -3.30 5.92 14.69
C TYR A 307 -3.74 6.20 16.13
N ILE A 308 -3.91 5.15 16.93
CA ILE A 308 -4.32 5.24 18.34
C ILE A 308 -3.16 4.83 19.24
N VAL A 309 -2.90 5.62 20.27
CA VAL A 309 -1.88 5.35 21.30
C VAL A 309 -2.58 4.96 22.58
N GLY A 310 -2.38 3.71 23.00
CA GLY A 310 -2.82 3.22 24.30
C GLY A 310 -1.85 3.61 25.41
N ALA A 311 -2.38 3.88 26.62
CA ALA A 311 -1.55 4.01 27.82
C ALA A 311 -0.95 2.65 28.20
N LYS A 312 0.33 2.63 28.56
CA LYS A 312 0.96 1.44 29.17
C LYS A 312 0.38 1.26 30.57
N SER A 313 -0.14 0.08 30.88
CA SER A 313 -0.59 -0.28 32.22
C SER A 313 -0.28 -1.75 32.50
N ALA A 314 0.10 -2.05 33.73
CA ALA A 314 0.21 -3.41 34.24
C ALA A 314 -0.51 -3.46 35.58
N THR A 315 -1.22 -4.56 35.84
CA THR A 315 -1.97 -4.77 37.08
C THR A 315 -1.30 -5.87 37.87
N ILE A 316 -0.89 -5.58 39.10
CA ILE A 316 -0.50 -6.57 40.10
C ILE A 316 -1.53 -6.45 41.23
N SER A 317 -2.34 -7.49 41.42
CA SER A 317 -3.35 -7.54 42.46
C SER A 317 -3.11 -8.73 43.38
N ASN A 318 -3.32 -8.53 44.67
CA ASN A 318 -3.33 -9.62 45.65
C ASN A 318 -4.75 -10.21 45.70
N THR A 319 -4.92 -11.42 45.18
CA THR A 319 -6.24 -12.09 45.12
C THR A 319 -6.85 -12.38 46.50
N ALA A 320 -6.04 -12.43 47.57
CA ALA A 320 -6.56 -12.52 48.93
C ALA A 320 -7.28 -11.24 49.40
N LEU A 321 -7.06 -10.12 48.70
CA LEU A 321 -7.66 -8.81 48.97
C LEU A 321 -8.83 -8.47 48.04
N ASP A 322 -9.37 -9.45 47.30
CA ASP A 322 -10.61 -9.28 46.53
C ASP A 322 -11.85 -9.24 47.46
N VAL A 323 -11.82 -8.32 48.43
CA VAL A 323 -12.77 -8.15 49.52
C VAL A 323 -13.22 -6.70 49.60
N VAL A 324 -14.51 -6.49 49.84
CA VAL A 324 -15.07 -5.20 50.23
C VAL A 324 -15.84 -5.33 51.54
N TYR A 325 -15.71 -4.33 52.41
CA TYR A 325 -16.35 -4.31 53.71
C TYR A 325 -17.72 -3.64 53.65
N ALA A 326 -18.72 -4.29 54.24
CA ALA A 326 -20.06 -3.74 54.35
C ALA A 326 -20.09 -2.48 55.24
N GLY A 327 -20.98 -1.54 54.93
CA GLY A 327 -21.23 -0.35 55.77
C GLY A 327 -20.26 0.82 55.58
N ILE A 328 -19.13 0.63 54.90
CA ILE A 328 -18.16 1.70 54.60
C ILE A 328 -17.96 1.88 53.09
N ASP A 329 -17.35 3.01 52.69
CA ASP A 329 -16.91 3.22 51.32
C ASP A 329 -15.58 2.51 51.11
N ASN A 330 -15.55 1.57 50.15
CA ASN A 330 -14.36 0.85 49.74
C ASN A 330 -13.83 1.50 48.46
N GLU A 331 -12.63 2.06 48.50
CA GLU A 331 -12.02 2.68 47.33
C GLU A 331 -11.42 1.61 46.42
N LEU A 332 -11.81 1.63 45.15
CA LEU A 332 -11.40 0.70 44.12
C LEU A 332 -10.80 1.47 42.94
N SER A 333 -9.80 0.90 42.29
CA SER A 333 -9.23 1.43 41.05
C SER A 333 -9.66 0.55 39.88
N ALA A 334 -10.27 1.16 38.86
CA ALA A 334 -10.65 0.46 37.64
C ALA A 334 -9.83 0.98 36.46
N SER A 335 -9.06 0.09 35.83
CA SER A 335 -8.22 0.41 34.68
C SER A 335 -8.29 -0.68 33.63
N ILE A 336 -8.38 -0.28 32.36
CA ILE A 336 -8.31 -1.18 31.23
C ILE A 336 -7.10 -0.78 30.40
N PRO A 337 -6.17 -1.71 30.11
CA PRO A 337 -4.99 -1.40 29.32
C PRO A 337 -5.34 -0.74 27.99
N GLY A 338 -4.65 0.37 27.69
CA GLY A 338 -4.87 1.12 26.46
C GLY A 338 -6.09 2.06 26.46
N ILE A 339 -6.89 2.11 27.53
CA ILE A 339 -8.11 2.95 27.60
C ILE A 339 -7.95 4.03 28.67
N ALA A 340 -8.25 5.28 28.32
CA ALA A 340 -8.26 6.39 29.26
C ALA A 340 -9.35 6.21 30.33
N ALA A 341 -9.06 6.61 31.58
CA ALA A 341 -10.00 6.46 32.70
C ALA A 341 -11.36 7.13 32.45
N SER A 342 -11.40 8.23 31.70
CA SER A 342 -12.64 8.93 31.31
C SER A 342 -13.56 8.10 30.41
N ASN A 343 -13.01 7.08 29.75
CA ASN A 343 -13.74 6.21 28.82
C ASN A 343 -14.10 4.86 29.45
N ILE A 344 -13.93 4.72 30.78
CA ILE A 344 -14.27 3.52 31.54
C ILE A 344 -15.53 3.78 32.36
N GLN A 345 -16.45 2.85 32.34
CA GLN A 345 -17.63 2.84 33.19
C GLN A 345 -17.69 1.51 33.96
N VAL A 346 -18.01 1.58 35.24
CA VAL A 346 -18.15 0.41 36.10
C VAL A 346 -19.59 0.32 36.58
N ALA A 347 -20.18 -0.87 36.45
CA ALA A 347 -21.44 -1.21 37.07
C ALA A 347 -21.23 -2.35 38.07
N CYS A 348 -22.10 -2.46 39.07
CA CYS A 348 -22.07 -3.56 40.02
C CYS A 348 -23.47 -3.97 40.48
N ASN A 349 -23.60 -5.20 40.97
CA ASN A 349 -24.74 -5.63 41.76
C ASN A 349 -24.48 -5.46 43.26
N ASN A 350 -25.54 -5.38 44.07
CA ASN A 350 -25.47 -5.40 45.55
C ASN A 350 -24.58 -4.32 46.21
N ALA A 351 -24.31 -3.23 45.49
CA ALA A 351 -23.56 -2.09 45.98
C ALA A 351 -23.97 -0.80 45.26
N VAL A 352 -23.71 0.32 45.91
CA VAL A 352 -23.78 1.65 45.30
C VAL A 352 -22.36 2.07 44.94
N LEU A 353 -22.16 2.43 43.67
CA LEU A 353 -20.89 2.95 43.15
C LEU A 353 -20.97 4.46 42.97
N THR A 354 -19.93 5.16 43.39
CA THR A 354 -19.73 6.58 43.12
C THR A 354 -18.37 6.82 42.49
N HIS A 355 -18.35 7.58 41.39
CA HIS A 355 -17.13 7.87 40.65
C HIS A 355 -16.28 8.92 41.36
N LYS A 356 -14.97 8.69 41.42
CA LYS A 356 -13.96 9.66 41.88
C LYS A 356 -13.02 10.01 40.72
N PRO A 357 -12.32 11.15 40.77
CA PRO A 357 -11.29 11.48 39.79
C PRO A 357 -10.23 10.38 39.65
N ASN A 358 -9.54 10.36 38.51
CA ASN A 358 -8.41 9.47 38.21
C ASN A 358 -8.75 7.96 38.13
N GLY A 359 -9.99 7.60 37.79
CA GLY A 359 -10.38 6.19 37.62
C GLY A 359 -10.60 5.45 38.94
N LEU A 360 -10.71 6.19 40.04
CA LEU A 360 -11.07 5.67 41.35
C LEU A 360 -12.59 5.62 41.52
N TRP A 361 -13.06 4.67 42.30
CA TRP A 361 -14.48 4.43 42.56
C TRP A 361 -14.69 4.11 44.02
N ASN A 362 -15.69 4.71 44.65
CA ASN A 362 -16.13 4.32 45.98
C ASN A 362 -17.28 3.32 45.85
N CYS A 363 -17.07 2.12 46.37
CA CYS A 363 -18.06 1.05 46.44
C CYS A 363 -18.59 0.91 47.87
N ARG A 364 -19.90 1.08 48.03
CA ARG A 364 -20.61 0.84 49.29
C ARG A 364 -21.56 -0.36 49.15
N PRO A 365 -21.20 -1.53 49.70
CA PRO A 365 -22.07 -2.71 49.68
C PRO A 365 -23.42 -2.43 50.36
N THR A 366 -24.51 -2.91 49.74
CA THR A 366 -25.87 -2.87 50.31
C THR A 366 -26.23 -4.14 51.07
N VAL A 367 -25.37 -5.16 51.00
CA VAL A 367 -25.50 -6.45 51.68
C VAL A 367 -24.34 -6.62 52.68
N THR A 368 -24.52 -7.49 53.68
CA THR A 368 -23.51 -7.77 54.71
C THR A 368 -22.67 -9.01 54.43
N SER A 369 -23.05 -9.83 53.46
CA SER A 369 -22.30 -11.01 53.01
C SER A 369 -22.64 -11.35 51.54
N GLY A 370 -21.81 -12.18 50.91
CA GLY A 370 -22.01 -12.63 49.52
C GLY A 370 -20.92 -12.11 48.57
N LYS A 371 -21.27 -11.94 47.30
CA LYS A 371 -20.36 -11.45 46.25
C LYS A 371 -20.93 -10.22 45.55
N ILE A 372 -20.04 -9.31 45.18
CA ILE A 372 -20.30 -8.20 44.27
C ILE A 372 -19.54 -8.48 42.98
N VAL A 373 -20.23 -8.41 41.85
CA VAL A 373 -19.67 -8.55 40.51
C VAL A 373 -19.61 -7.15 39.91
N PHE A 374 -18.40 -6.68 39.62
CA PHE A 374 -18.13 -5.47 38.89
C PHE A 374 -18.05 -5.79 37.40
N SER A 375 -18.94 -5.20 36.61
CA SER A 375 -18.93 -5.24 35.16
C SER A 375 -18.27 -3.98 34.63
N LEU A 376 -17.15 -4.15 33.93
CA LEU A 376 -16.43 -3.04 33.32
C LEU A 376 -16.89 -2.86 31.89
N PHE A 377 -17.05 -1.59 31.50
CA PHE A 377 -17.37 -1.20 30.14
C PHE A 377 -16.43 -0.11 29.68
N ALA A 378 -16.12 -0.07 28.38
CA ALA A 378 -15.29 0.98 27.82
C ALA A 378 -15.70 1.42 26.44
N LYS A 379 -15.31 2.65 26.07
CA LYS A 379 -15.37 3.13 24.69
C LYS A 379 -14.05 2.80 23.98
N VAL A 380 -14.11 1.94 22.96
CA VAL A 380 -12.95 1.49 22.18
C VAL A 380 -13.02 2.08 20.77
N GLY A 381 -11.90 2.58 20.23
CA GLY A 381 -11.80 2.95 18.81
C GLY A 381 -12.79 4.03 18.33
N GLY A 382 -13.01 5.08 19.12
CA GLY A 382 -13.89 6.20 18.74
C GLY A 382 -15.40 5.87 18.78
N ASN A 383 -15.78 4.64 19.15
CA ASN A 383 -17.18 4.27 19.28
C ASN A 383 -17.85 5.05 20.41
N LYS A 384 -19.04 5.61 20.15
CA LYS A 384 -19.78 6.40 21.15
C LYS A 384 -20.41 5.54 22.24
N SER A 385 -20.56 4.24 21.99
CA SER A 385 -21.17 3.28 22.92
C SER A 385 -20.14 2.57 23.80
N PHE A 386 -20.54 2.24 25.01
CA PHE A 386 -19.77 1.44 25.95
C PHE A 386 -19.91 -0.05 25.62
N THR A 387 -18.80 -0.73 25.39
CA THR A 387 -18.76 -2.18 25.17
C THR A 387 -18.31 -2.93 26.42
N PRO A 388 -18.82 -4.15 26.69
CA PRO A 388 -18.42 -4.94 27.85
C PRO A 388 -16.96 -5.39 27.75
N MET A 389 -16.20 -5.21 28.83
CA MET A 389 -14.75 -5.48 28.89
C MET A 389 -14.42 -6.67 29.78
N GLY A 390 -15.39 -7.13 30.56
CA GLY A 390 -15.26 -8.26 31.46
C GLY A 390 -15.88 -7.98 32.83
N ASN A 391 -15.87 -9.02 33.66
CA ASN A 391 -16.42 -8.99 35.01
C ASN A 391 -15.35 -9.39 36.02
N VAL A 392 -15.34 -8.72 37.17
CA VAL A 392 -14.47 -9.04 38.32
C VAL A 392 -15.34 -9.20 39.56
N ALA A 393 -15.13 -10.26 40.34
CA ALA A 393 -15.94 -10.54 41.52
C ALA A 393 -15.16 -10.30 42.82
N TYR A 394 -15.74 -9.54 43.74
CA TYR A 394 -15.24 -9.32 45.09
C TYR A 394 -16.17 -9.97 46.11
N THR A 395 -15.62 -10.42 47.22
CA THR A 395 -16.38 -10.98 48.34
C THR A 395 -16.74 -9.89 49.34
N VAL A 396 -18.01 -9.84 49.76
CA VAL A 396 -18.44 -8.93 50.81
C VAL A 396 -18.10 -9.54 52.17
N ARG A 397 -17.30 -8.84 52.96
CA ARG A 397 -17.04 -9.20 54.36
C ARG A 397 -17.70 -8.21 55.31
N GLN A 398 -18.08 -8.72 56.47
CA GLN A 398 -18.46 -7.89 57.60
C GLN A 398 -17.22 -7.15 58.10
N LEU A 399 -17.43 -6.00 58.74
CA LEU A 399 -16.35 -5.31 59.42
C LEU A 399 -15.71 -6.26 60.47
N PRO A 400 -14.39 -6.21 60.68
CA PRO A 400 -13.75 -6.82 61.85
C PRO A 400 -14.36 -6.28 63.15
N ASP A 401 -14.34 -7.08 64.21
CA ASP A 401 -14.83 -6.60 65.50
C ASP A 401 -13.91 -5.51 66.07
N PRO A 402 -14.46 -4.36 66.51
CA PRO A 402 -13.66 -3.32 67.16
C PRO A 402 -13.28 -3.75 68.58
N ARG A 403 -12.33 -3.03 69.18
CA ARG A 403 -11.99 -3.18 70.60
C ARG A 403 -12.68 -2.12 71.45
N PRO A 404 -13.15 -2.47 72.66
CA PRO A 404 -13.70 -1.50 73.59
C PRO A 404 -12.59 -0.79 74.36
N PHE A 405 -12.78 0.50 74.59
CA PHE A 405 -11.92 1.34 75.42
C PHE A 405 -12.76 2.12 76.43
N LEU A 406 -12.21 2.31 77.61
CA LEU A 406 -12.68 3.37 78.51
C LEU A 406 -12.04 4.69 78.08
N GLN A 407 -12.87 5.63 77.63
CA GLN A 407 -12.45 6.97 77.27
C GLN A 407 -12.79 7.95 78.39
N TYR A 408 -11.81 8.71 78.88
CA TYR A 408 -12.01 9.74 79.90
C TYR A 408 -11.12 10.97 79.63
N LYS A 409 -11.39 12.08 80.31
CA LYS A 409 -10.52 13.28 80.28
C LYS A 409 -9.55 13.23 81.47
N ASP A 410 -8.26 13.40 81.22
CA ASP A 410 -7.27 13.56 82.28
C ASP A 410 -7.37 14.95 82.95
N ALA A 411 -6.57 15.18 84.00
CA ALA A 411 -6.56 16.45 84.74
C ALA A 411 -6.20 17.68 83.86
N GLY A 412 -5.58 17.46 82.69
CA GLY A 412 -5.28 18.49 81.70
C GLY A 412 -6.37 18.66 80.63
N GLY A 413 -7.48 17.92 80.72
CA GLY A 413 -8.56 17.94 79.75
C GLY A 413 -8.31 17.12 78.48
N VAL A 414 -7.21 16.36 78.41
CA VAL A 414 -6.86 15.53 77.25
C VAL A 414 -7.63 14.23 77.31
N ILE A 415 -8.21 13.83 76.17
CA ILE A 415 -8.95 12.58 76.04
C ILE A 415 -7.95 11.40 76.01
N ARG A 416 -8.10 10.47 76.95
CA ARG A 416 -7.32 9.24 77.04
C ARG A 416 -8.24 8.04 76.83
N LYS A 417 -7.71 7.00 76.18
CA LYS A 417 -8.36 5.69 75.97
C LYS A 417 -7.52 4.63 76.65
N VAL A 418 -8.14 3.75 77.43
CA VAL A 418 -7.47 2.61 78.09
C VAL A 418 -8.26 1.32 77.85
N GLU A 419 -7.55 0.23 77.51
CA GLU A 419 -8.12 -1.14 77.44
C GLU A 419 -8.02 -1.84 78.81
N GLU A 420 -6.94 -1.57 79.53
CA GLU A 420 -6.70 -2.07 80.88
C GLU A 420 -5.80 -1.08 81.63
N GLY A 421 -6.06 -0.85 82.91
CA GLY A 421 -5.20 0.02 83.71
C GLY A 421 -5.85 0.58 84.96
N ASN A 422 -5.10 1.50 85.57
CA ASN A 422 -5.48 2.22 86.77
C ASN A 422 -6.23 3.50 86.41
N VAL A 423 -7.41 3.70 87.00
CA VAL A 423 -8.25 4.91 86.82
C VAL A 423 -8.65 5.47 88.17
N THR A 424 -8.89 6.79 88.25
CA THR A 424 -9.45 7.42 89.47
C THR A 424 -10.97 7.55 89.37
N LEU A 425 -11.67 7.72 90.49
CA LEU A 425 -13.13 7.92 90.46
C LEU A 425 -13.51 9.20 89.71
N SER A 426 -12.73 10.27 89.87
CA SER A 426 -12.88 11.51 89.09
C SER A 426 -12.78 11.31 87.58
N MET A 427 -11.91 10.40 87.10
CA MET A 427 -11.83 10.04 85.67
C MET A 427 -13.07 9.27 85.21
N LEU A 428 -13.64 8.42 86.07
CA LEU A 428 -14.83 7.62 85.77
C LEU A 428 -16.12 8.46 85.66
N ASP A 429 -16.18 9.62 86.33
CA ASP A 429 -17.38 10.46 86.32
C ASP A 429 -17.72 11.00 84.92
N ASN A 430 -16.70 11.30 84.10
CA ASN A 430 -16.87 11.72 82.71
C ASN A 430 -16.45 10.65 81.70
N ALA A 431 -16.42 9.39 82.12
CA ALA A 431 -15.99 8.30 81.25
C ALA A 431 -17.12 7.81 80.34
N SER A 432 -16.72 7.39 79.14
CA SER A 432 -17.57 6.74 78.15
C SER A 432 -16.86 5.51 77.59
N ILE A 433 -17.61 4.44 77.36
CA ILE A 433 -17.14 3.28 76.61
C ILE A 433 -17.20 3.59 75.12
N VAL A 434 -16.08 3.50 74.44
CA VAL A 434 -15.99 3.68 72.98
C VAL A 434 -15.48 2.41 72.34
N ALA A 435 -15.89 2.16 71.11
CA ALA A 435 -15.44 1.03 70.32
C ALA A 435 -14.63 1.55 69.14
N ASP A 436 -13.39 1.09 69.01
CA ASP A 436 -12.45 1.61 68.01
C ASP A 436 -11.50 0.50 67.52
N TYR A 437 -10.84 0.73 66.39
CA TYR A 437 -9.80 -0.14 65.90
C TYR A 437 -8.41 0.28 66.39
N VAL A 438 -7.54 -0.70 66.61
CA VAL A 438 -6.12 -0.47 66.92
C VAL A 438 -5.30 -1.01 65.77
N ASN A 439 -4.56 -0.13 65.09
CA ASN A 439 -3.62 -0.51 64.02
C ASN A 439 -4.26 -1.32 62.88
N GLU A 440 -5.53 -1.07 62.56
CA GLU A 440 -6.21 -1.69 61.41
C GLU A 440 -6.06 -0.83 60.15
N LEU A 441 -6.07 -1.48 58.98
CA LEU A 441 -6.01 -0.82 57.66
C LEU A 441 -7.33 -0.12 57.28
N ILE A 442 -8.37 -0.34 58.08
CA ILE A 442 -9.72 0.17 57.87
C ILE A 442 -10.12 1.08 59.03
N SER A 443 -10.96 2.07 58.73
CA SER A 443 -11.54 2.97 59.72
C SER A 443 -13.06 2.90 59.63
N ALA A 444 -13.72 2.67 60.76
CA ALA A 444 -15.17 2.65 60.86
C ALA A 444 -15.61 3.20 62.22
N ASN A 445 -16.72 3.94 62.22
CA ASN A 445 -17.26 4.53 63.44
C ASN A 445 -18.26 3.56 64.09
N PHE A 446 -17.92 3.09 65.29
CA PHE A 446 -18.81 2.23 66.09
C PHE A 446 -19.45 3.02 67.22
N THR A 447 -20.75 2.77 67.44
CA THR A 447 -21.49 3.36 68.56
C THR A 447 -21.78 2.29 69.60
N VAL A 448 -21.32 2.48 70.83
CA VAL A 448 -21.65 1.59 71.96
C VAL A 448 -23.08 1.88 72.41
N VAL A 449 -23.91 0.84 72.47
CA VAL A 449 -25.35 0.94 72.81
C VAL A 449 -25.68 0.41 74.21
N GLY A 450 -24.73 -0.23 74.88
CA GLY A 450 -24.90 -0.64 76.27
C GLY A 450 -23.76 -1.51 76.77
N PHE A 451 -23.64 -1.62 78.09
CA PHE A 451 -22.67 -2.45 78.79
C PHE A 451 -23.14 -2.78 80.20
N THR A 452 -22.49 -3.74 80.84
CA THR A 452 -22.72 -4.12 82.24
C THR A 452 -21.44 -3.90 83.04
N ILE A 453 -21.54 -3.25 84.19
CA ILE A 453 -20.45 -3.18 85.18
C ILE A 453 -20.66 -4.31 86.19
N GLU A 454 -19.66 -5.15 86.35
CA GLU A 454 -19.56 -6.15 87.42
C GLU A 454 -18.56 -5.68 88.47
N PHE A 455 -19.04 -5.61 89.71
CA PHE A 455 -18.27 -5.24 90.89
C PHE A 455 -17.62 -6.48 91.56
N PRO A 456 -16.59 -6.31 92.40
CA PRO A 456 -15.90 -7.43 93.04
C PRO A 456 -16.78 -8.36 93.88
N ASN A 457 -17.93 -7.88 94.36
CA ASN A 457 -18.92 -8.64 95.13
C ASN A 457 -19.87 -9.50 94.24
N GLY A 458 -19.70 -9.47 92.91
CA GLY A 458 -20.55 -10.16 91.94
C GLY A 458 -21.83 -9.41 91.56
N GLU A 459 -22.02 -8.18 92.06
CA GLU A 459 -23.14 -7.31 91.70
C GLU A 459 -22.96 -6.78 90.27
N GLU A 460 -24.04 -6.77 89.49
CA GLU A 460 -24.04 -6.34 88.10
C GLU A 460 -25.01 -5.18 87.87
N LEU A 461 -24.51 -4.06 87.35
CA LEU A 461 -25.32 -2.90 86.98
C LEU A 461 -25.25 -2.63 85.48
N ASN A 462 -26.41 -2.54 84.83
CA ASN A 462 -26.53 -2.35 83.38
C ASN A 462 -26.61 -0.87 83.00
N SER A 463 -25.93 -0.49 81.92
CA SER A 463 -26.11 0.79 81.22
C SER A 463 -26.70 0.56 79.83
N GLY A 464 -27.76 1.31 79.50
CA GLY A 464 -28.38 1.35 78.18
C GLY A 464 -27.76 2.39 77.24
N SER A 465 -26.55 2.86 77.54
CA SER A 465 -25.83 3.86 76.74
C SER A 465 -24.33 3.57 76.75
N ASN A 466 -23.54 4.44 76.10
CA ASN A 466 -22.08 4.39 76.16
C ASN A 466 -21.49 5.07 77.41
N VAL A 467 -22.30 5.70 78.26
CA VAL A 467 -21.85 6.38 79.49
C VAL A 467 -22.32 5.65 80.74
N LEU A 468 -21.66 5.92 81.86
CA LEU A 468 -22.05 5.40 83.17
C LEU A 468 -23.32 6.09 83.66
N ASN A 469 -24.29 5.31 84.15
CA ASN A 469 -25.51 5.85 84.75
C ASN A 469 -25.26 6.28 86.21
N GLN A 470 -26.22 7.01 86.82
CA GLN A 470 -26.04 7.54 88.17
C GLN A 470 -25.90 6.43 89.24
N GLU A 471 -26.60 5.32 89.06
CA GLU A 471 -26.55 4.17 89.98
C GLU A 471 -25.15 3.53 90.01
N GLN A 472 -24.57 3.30 88.83
CA GLN A 472 -23.19 2.85 88.65
C GLN A 472 -22.21 3.84 89.30
N LYS A 473 -22.36 5.14 89.05
CA LYS A 473 -21.50 6.17 89.64
C LYS A 473 -21.56 6.18 91.16
N ASN A 474 -22.76 6.14 91.75
CA ASN A 474 -22.94 6.09 93.20
C ASN A 474 -22.27 4.85 93.78
N ARG A 475 -22.53 3.68 93.20
CA ARG A 475 -21.94 2.41 93.64
C ARG A 475 -20.41 2.39 93.54
N LEU A 476 -19.83 3.05 92.53
CA LEU A 476 -18.39 3.21 92.39
C LEU A 476 -17.76 4.07 93.50
N THR A 477 -18.49 5.03 94.08
CA THR A 477 -17.96 5.83 95.22
C THR A 477 -17.79 5.03 96.50
N GLU A 478 -18.59 3.97 96.66
CA GLU A 478 -18.55 3.05 97.80
C GLU A 478 -17.44 1.99 97.67
N GLU A 479 -16.87 1.82 96.47
CA GLU A 479 -15.79 0.87 96.22
C GLU A 479 -14.48 1.27 96.87
N ARG A 480 -13.69 0.25 97.25
CA ARG A 480 -12.36 0.45 97.82
C ARG A 480 -11.35 0.80 96.72
N ILE A 481 -10.40 1.67 97.05
CA ILE A 481 -9.23 1.87 96.21
C ILE A 481 -8.51 0.51 96.08
N GLY A 482 -8.16 0.16 94.85
CA GLY A 482 -7.58 -1.12 94.48
C GLY A 482 -8.58 -2.14 93.93
N SER A 483 -9.90 -1.91 94.05
CA SER A 483 -10.94 -2.76 93.48
C SER A 483 -10.81 -2.84 91.95
N ARG A 484 -10.94 -4.05 91.39
CA ARG A 484 -11.00 -4.28 89.94
C ARG A 484 -12.46 -4.37 89.53
N ILE A 485 -12.83 -3.58 88.53
CA ILE A 485 -14.17 -3.53 87.97
C ILE A 485 -14.10 -4.14 86.58
N ILE A 486 -15.06 -5.00 86.26
CA ILE A 486 -15.15 -5.64 84.96
C ILE A 486 -16.33 -5.01 84.20
N ILE A 487 -16.04 -4.47 83.03
CA ILE A 487 -17.05 -3.97 82.11
C ILE A 487 -17.25 -5.04 81.04
N LYS A 488 -18.41 -5.69 81.06
CA LYS A 488 -18.74 -6.84 80.22
C LYS A 488 -20.05 -6.62 79.47
N ARG A 489 -20.38 -7.55 78.57
CA ARG A 489 -21.56 -7.49 77.68
C ARG A 489 -21.66 -6.14 76.93
N ILE A 490 -20.52 -5.60 76.53
CA ILE A 490 -20.43 -4.35 75.78
C ILE A 490 -21.01 -4.61 74.39
N LYS A 491 -22.07 -3.91 74.02
CA LYS A 491 -22.72 -4.00 72.71
C LYS A 491 -22.38 -2.77 71.89
N ALA A 492 -21.89 -2.96 70.68
CA ALA A 492 -21.60 -1.89 69.73
C ALA A 492 -22.28 -2.13 68.39
N ILE A 493 -22.67 -1.05 67.72
CA ILE A 493 -23.27 -1.07 66.38
C ILE A 493 -22.34 -0.33 65.44
N GLY A 494 -21.93 -1.01 64.37
CA GLY A 494 -21.12 -0.43 63.30
C GLY A 494 -21.96 0.18 62.18
N PRO A 495 -21.32 0.82 61.19
CA PRO A 495 -22.03 1.36 60.03
C PRO A 495 -22.59 0.26 59.11
N ASP A 496 -22.19 -0.99 59.32
CA ASP A 496 -22.78 -2.20 58.73
C ASP A 496 -24.12 -2.60 59.37
N LYS A 497 -24.59 -1.84 60.37
CA LYS A 497 -25.85 -2.04 61.12
C LYS A 497 -25.91 -3.35 61.92
N LEU A 498 -24.77 -4.03 62.12
CA LEU A 498 -24.70 -5.25 62.90
C LEU A 498 -24.40 -4.91 64.37
N VAL A 499 -25.13 -5.55 65.29
CA VAL A 499 -24.85 -5.48 66.72
C VAL A 499 -23.78 -6.52 67.06
N ARG A 500 -22.69 -6.09 67.67
CA ARG A 500 -21.55 -6.93 68.07
C ARG A 500 -21.39 -6.90 69.57
N GLN A 501 -21.10 -8.05 70.15
CA GLN A 501 -20.70 -8.14 71.55
C GLN A 501 -19.17 -8.09 71.63
N LEU A 502 -18.65 -7.05 72.25
CA LEU A 502 -17.21 -6.82 72.35
C LEU A 502 -16.61 -7.57 73.54
N PRO A 503 -15.28 -7.79 73.52
CA PRO A 503 -14.54 -8.34 74.66
C PRO A 503 -14.78 -7.55 75.96
N ILE A 504 -14.48 -8.18 77.09
CA ILE A 504 -14.55 -7.50 78.39
C ILE A 504 -13.40 -6.50 78.52
N LEU A 505 -13.66 -5.44 79.27
CA LEU A 505 -12.70 -4.41 79.65
C LEU A 505 -12.54 -4.46 81.17
N ALA A 506 -11.33 -4.36 81.70
CA ALA A 506 -11.10 -4.39 83.14
C ALA A 506 -10.27 -3.19 83.59
N VAL A 507 -10.76 -2.47 84.59
CA VAL A 507 -10.08 -1.29 85.15
C VAL A 507 -9.97 -1.41 86.65
N ARG A 508 -8.89 -0.86 87.22
CA ARG A 508 -8.64 -0.85 88.65
C ARG A 508 -8.78 0.57 89.21
N ILE A 509 -9.56 0.73 90.26
CA ILE A 509 -9.64 2.01 90.97
C ILE A 509 -8.30 2.25 91.67
N SER A 510 -7.64 3.35 91.36
CA SER A 510 -6.30 3.67 91.89
C SER A 510 -6.27 4.90 92.80
N GLY A 511 -7.36 5.68 92.80
CA GLY A 511 -7.54 6.87 93.62
C GLY A 511 -8.97 7.39 93.49
N ARG A 512 -9.32 8.40 94.31
CA ARG A 512 -10.60 9.09 94.22
C ARG A 512 -10.48 10.29 93.28
#